data_AF-A0A1H6BJI1-F1
#
_entry.id   AF-A0A1H6BJI1-F1
#
_cell.length_a   1.000
_cell.length_b   1.000
_cell.length_c   1.000
_cell.angle_alpha   90.00
_cell.angle_beta   90.00
_cell.angle_gamma   90.00
#
_symmetry.space_group_name_H-M   'P 1'
#
loop_
_entity.id
_entity.type
_entity.pdbx_description
1 polymer ?
#
loop_
_entity_poly.entity_id
_entity_poly.type
_entity_poly.pdbx_seq_one_letter_code
_entity_poly.pdbx_strand_id
1 'polypeptide(L)'
;MAAAVEERLARQSILRQPGRTFAFLLEEAALRYQLYDREILESQLVHLEEVTRLPSVSLGIIPLQAARAHSPHAAPVEGFTMFDDGMISVELVSGHLQLTQKWEIALYAERFAALANIAVYGPQARRMIAAARGAK
;
A
#
# COMPACT_ATOMS: atom_id res chain seq x y z
N MET A 1 -19.64 -19.48 -0.54
CA MET A 1 -18.18 -19.55 -0.33
C MET A 1 -17.41 -19.53 -1.65
N ALA A 2 -17.78 -20.36 -2.65
CA ALA A 2 -17.13 -20.35 -3.97
C ALA A 2 -17.12 -18.98 -4.67
N ALA A 3 -18.24 -18.26 -4.70
CA ALA A 3 -18.33 -16.92 -5.32
C ALA A 3 -17.42 -15.86 -4.67
N ALA A 4 -17.28 -15.88 -3.34
CA ALA A 4 -16.38 -14.96 -2.61
C ALA A 4 -14.90 -15.29 -2.83
N VAL A 5 -14.58 -16.56 -3.10
CA VAL A 5 -13.24 -17.00 -3.46
C VAL A 5 -12.93 -16.64 -4.92
N GLU A 6 -13.87 -16.86 -5.84
CA GLU A 6 -13.76 -16.42 -7.23
C GLU A 6 -13.58 -14.91 -7.35
N GLU A 7 -14.35 -14.12 -6.60
CA GLU A 7 -14.23 -12.67 -6.62
C GLU A 7 -12.87 -12.20 -6.06
N ARG A 8 -12.36 -12.87 -5.03
CA ARG A 8 -11.01 -12.61 -4.48
C ARG A 8 -9.91 -12.99 -5.48
N LEU A 9 -10.02 -14.13 -6.15
CA LEU A 9 -9.09 -14.56 -7.20
C LEU A 9 -9.16 -13.63 -8.42
N ALA A 10 -10.37 -13.19 -8.80
CA ALA A 10 -10.58 -12.23 -9.87
C ALA A 10 -9.92 -10.89 -9.55
N ARG A 11 -10.06 -10.37 -8.33
CA ARG A 11 -9.36 -9.14 -7.88
C ARG A 11 -7.84 -9.29 -7.88
N GLN A 12 -7.31 -10.43 -7.44
CA GLN A 12 -5.87 -10.69 -7.50
C GLN A 12 -5.35 -10.82 -8.94
N SER A 13 -6.18 -11.31 -9.87
CA SER A 13 -5.82 -11.43 -11.29
C SER A 13 -5.58 -10.07 -11.97
N ILE A 14 -6.21 -8.99 -11.47
CA ILE A 14 -6.09 -7.64 -12.03
C ILE A 14 -4.63 -7.16 -11.98
N LEU A 15 -3.89 -7.53 -10.94
CA LEU A 15 -2.47 -7.20 -10.82
C LEU A 15 -1.62 -7.80 -11.95
N ARG A 16 -2.10 -8.86 -12.63
CA ARG A 16 -1.37 -9.53 -13.72
C ARG A 16 -1.87 -9.12 -15.11
N GLN A 17 -2.89 -8.26 -15.20
CA GLN A 17 -3.42 -7.82 -16.48
C GLN A 17 -2.47 -6.80 -17.15
N PRO A 18 -2.11 -6.99 -18.43
CA PRO A 18 -1.28 -6.04 -19.16
C PRO A 18 -2.00 -4.69 -19.31
N GLY A 19 -1.22 -3.60 -19.29
CA GLY A 19 -1.73 -2.23 -19.42
C GLY A 19 -2.20 -1.59 -18.11
N ARG A 20 -2.02 -2.24 -16.96
CA ARG A 20 -2.30 -1.67 -15.63
C ARG A 20 -1.04 -1.62 -14.78
N THR A 21 -0.88 -0.52 -14.05
CA THR A 21 0.20 -0.32 -13.09
C THR A 21 -0.40 -0.01 -11.73
N PHE A 22 0.14 -0.63 -10.69
CA PHE A 22 -0.31 -0.45 -9.31
C PHE A 22 0.85 0.09 -8.49
N ALA A 23 0.64 1.23 -7.85
CA ALA A 23 1.59 1.82 -6.93
C ALA A 23 1.03 1.73 -5.50
N PHE A 24 1.75 1.04 -4.63
CA PHE A 24 1.40 0.87 -3.23
C PHE A 24 2.47 1.52 -2.37
N LEU A 25 2.04 2.21 -1.31
CA LEU A 25 2.90 2.73 -0.27
C LEU A 25 2.43 2.17 1.07
N LEU A 26 3.34 1.58 1.82
CA LEU A 26 3.06 1.07 3.17
C LEU A 26 4.01 1.69 4.17
N GLU A 27 3.49 2.07 5.32
CA GLU A 27 4.31 2.42 6.47
C GLU A 27 5.00 1.16 7.02
N GLU A 28 6.28 1.27 7.39
CA GLU A 28 7.01 0.16 8.03
C GLU A 28 6.29 -0.35 9.29
N ALA A 29 5.60 0.54 10.01
CA ALA A 29 4.77 0.18 11.17
C ALA A 29 3.71 -0.88 10.82
N ALA A 30 3.11 -0.80 9.64
CA ALA A 30 2.07 -1.74 9.19
C ALA A 30 2.63 -3.16 8.99
N LEU A 31 3.92 -3.31 8.67
CA LEU A 31 4.58 -4.62 8.57
C LEU A 31 4.77 -5.29 9.94
N ARG A 32 4.67 -4.52 11.02
CA ARG A 32 4.97 -4.96 12.39
C ARG A 32 3.75 -5.11 13.28
N TYR A 33 2.59 -4.60 12.86
CA TYR A 33 1.37 -4.74 13.64
C TYR A 33 0.88 -6.19 13.66
N GLN A 34 1.03 -6.83 14.82
CA GLN A 34 0.47 -8.15 15.11
C GLN A 34 -1.02 -8.01 15.49
N LEU A 35 -1.85 -7.65 14.52
CA LEU A 35 -3.32 -7.61 14.70
C LEU A 35 -3.94 -9.02 14.74
N TYR A 36 -3.20 -10.01 14.26
CA TYR A 36 -3.59 -11.40 14.15
C TYR A 36 -2.42 -12.31 14.58
N ASP A 37 -2.68 -13.62 14.62
CA ASP A 37 -1.65 -14.62 14.93
C ASP A 37 -0.41 -14.46 14.04
N ARG A 38 0.76 -14.72 14.62
CA ARG A 38 2.08 -14.52 13.96
C ARG A 38 2.19 -15.26 12.63
N GLU A 39 1.60 -16.44 12.54
CA GLU A 39 1.55 -17.27 11.33
C GLU A 39 0.79 -16.60 10.18
N ILE A 40 -0.28 -15.86 10.51
CA ILE A 40 -1.06 -15.09 9.53
C ILE A 40 -0.24 -13.90 9.04
N LEU A 41 0.40 -13.17 9.96
CA LEU A 41 1.27 -12.04 9.59
C LEU A 41 2.42 -12.50 8.69
N GLU A 42 3.08 -13.61 9.03
CA GLU A 42 4.14 -14.19 8.20
C GLU A 42 3.64 -14.51 6.78
N SER A 43 2.44 -15.10 6.66
CA SER A 43 1.83 -15.41 5.36
C SER A 43 1.53 -14.14 4.54
N GLN A 44 1.08 -13.06 5.19
CA GLN A 44 0.86 -11.76 4.53
C GLN A 44 2.19 -11.14 4.04
N LEU A 45 3.24 -11.20 4.85
CA LEU A 45 4.55 -10.66 4.49
C LEU A 45 5.19 -11.46 3.33
N VAL A 46 5.02 -12.79 3.30
CA VAL A 46 5.41 -13.63 2.14
C VAL A 46 4.68 -13.17 0.88
N HIS A 47 3.37 -12.95 0.97
CA HIS A 47 2.60 -12.47 -0.18
C HIS A 47 3.08 -11.09 -0.68
N LEU A 48 3.42 -10.17 0.22
CA LEU A 48 4.01 -8.88 -0.17
C LEU A 48 5.33 -9.06 -0.93
N GLU A 49 6.21 -9.97 -0.48
CA GLU A 49 7.46 -10.27 -1.20
C GLU A 49 7.20 -10.79 -2.62
N GLU A 50 6.21 -11.67 -2.81
CA GLU A 50 5.81 -12.19 -4.12
C GLU A 50 5.29 -11.08 -5.04
N VAL A 51 4.41 -10.23 -4.52
CA VAL A 51 3.80 -9.13 -5.26
C VAL A 51 4.83 -8.09 -5.71
N THR A 52 5.92 -7.88 -4.95
CA THR A 52 7.02 -6.99 -5.38
C THR A 52 7.78 -7.46 -6.63
N ARG A 53 7.53 -8.68 -7.10
CA ARG A 53 8.16 -9.26 -8.30
C ARG A 53 7.30 -9.07 -9.56
N LEU A 54 6.05 -8.60 -9.41
CA LEU A 54 5.17 -8.35 -10.55
C LEU A 54 5.61 -7.07 -11.28
N PRO A 55 5.77 -7.09 -12.62
CA PRO A 55 6.25 -5.93 -13.37
C PRO A 55 5.26 -4.75 -13.38
N SER A 56 3.98 -5.03 -13.15
CA SER A 56 2.89 -4.07 -13.01
C SER A 56 2.81 -3.46 -11.61
N VAL A 57 3.64 -3.87 -10.64
CA VAL A 57 3.53 -3.44 -9.25
C VAL A 57 4.78 -2.69 -8.81
N SER A 58 4.56 -1.48 -8.29
CA SER A 58 5.52 -0.74 -7.49
C SER A 58 5.06 -0.77 -6.03
N LEU A 59 5.85 -1.39 -5.15
CA LEU A 59 5.61 -1.37 -3.71
C LEU A 59 6.73 -0.58 -3.03
N GLY A 60 6.36 0.57 -2.44
CA GLY A 60 7.22 1.38 -1.59
C GLY A 60 6.93 1.12 -0.11
N ILE A 61 7.98 1.04 0.69
CA ILE A 61 7.90 0.99 2.15
C ILE A 61 8.42 2.31 2.71
N ILE A 62 7.68 2.97 3.57
CA ILE A 62 8.11 4.21 4.24
C ILE A 62 8.76 3.83 5.57
N PRO A 63 10.08 4.06 5.74
CA PRO A 63 10.76 3.72 6.98
C PRO A 63 10.25 4.53 8.18
N LEU A 64 10.27 3.95 9.37
CA LEU A 64 9.95 4.63 10.63
C LEU A 64 10.83 5.87 10.86
N GLN A 65 12.07 5.82 10.34
CA GLN A 65 13.07 6.87 10.47
C GLN A 65 13.04 7.88 9.30
N ALA A 66 12.06 7.78 8.40
CA ALA A 66 11.92 8.70 7.28
C ALA A 66 11.81 10.16 7.77
N ALA A 67 12.58 11.05 7.16
CA ALA A 67 12.63 12.45 7.54
C ALA A 67 11.35 13.20 7.12
N ARG A 68 10.33 13.19 7.98
CA ARG A 68 9.06 13.90 7.75
C ARG A 68 9.07 15.36 8.15
N ALA A 69 10.03 15.76 9.00
CA ALA A 69 10.10 17.11 9.55
C ALA A 69 10.16 18.22 8.47
N HIS A 70 10.64 17.89 7.27
CA HIS A 70 10.77 18.83 6.15
C HIS A 70 9.73 18.61 5.04
N SER A 71 8.78 17.69 5.21
CA SER A 71 7.73 17.39 4.24
C SER A 71 6.35 17.39 4.93
N PRO A 72 5.68 18.56 5.04
CA PRO A 72 4.37 18.66 5.69
C PRO A 72 3.29 17.83 4.99
N HIS A 73 3.51 17.49 3.71
CA HIS A 73 2.63 16.63 2.94
C HIS A 73 2.83 15.13 3.20
N ALA A 74 3.97 14.72 3.79
CA ALA A 74 4.30 13.33 4.08
C ALA A 74 3.94 12.89 5.51
N ALA A 75 3.05 13.61 6.20
CA ALA A 75 2.47 13.11 7.44
C ALA A 75 1.64 11.84 7.16
N PRO A 76 1.57 10.88 8.09
CA PRO A 76 0.65 9.76 7.99
C PRO A 76 -0.79 10.25 7.80
N VAL A 77 -1.56 9.55 6.97
CA VAL A 77 -2.96 9.84 6.66
C VAL A 77 -3.79 8.55 6.76
N GLU A 78 -5.10 8.67 6.68
CA GLU A 78 -6.01 7.55 6.54
C GLU A 78 -5.65 6.70 5.31
N GLY A 79 -6.02 5.41 5.34
CA GLY A 79 -5.85 4.55 4.16
C GLY A 79 -6.67 5.09 2.99
N PHE A 80 -6.04 5.30 1.84
CA PHE A 80 -6.74 5.73 0.64
C PHE A 80 -6.25 5.00 -0.61
N THR A 81 -7.13 4.87 -1.59
CA THR A 81 -6.83 4.32 -2.91
C THR A 81 -7.23 5.33 -3.97
N MET A 82 -6.33 5.60 -4.90
CA MET A 82 -6.60 6.44 -6.07
C MET A 82 -6.86 5.56 -7.30
N PHE A 83 -7.93 5.87 -8.03
CA PHE A 83 -8.25 5.25 -9.31
C PHE A 83 -7.99 6.30 -10.40
N ASP A 84 -6.79 6.22 -10.96
CA ASP A 84 -6.26 7.20 -11.93
C ASP A 84 -6.46 8.63 -11.43
N ASP A 85 -7.00 9.52 -12.26
CA ASP A 85 -7.34 10.90 -11.95
C ASP A 85 -8.86 11.12 -11.75
N GLY A 86 -9.61 10.04 -11.58
CA GLY A 86 -11.08 10.07 -11.59
C GLY A 86 -11.75 9.94 -10.23
N MET A 87 -11.13 9.21 -9.29
CA MET A 87 -11.76 8.92 -8.00
C MET A 87 -10.74 8.57 -6.92
N ILE A 88 -11.00 9.03 -5.68
CA ILE A 88 -10.33 8.56 -4.47
C ILE A 88 -11.34 7.82 -3.60
N SER A 89 -10.93 6.68 -3.04
CA SER A 89 -11.65 6.00 -1.96
C SER A 89 -10.83 6.10 -0.68
N VAL A 90 -11.38 6.72 0.37
CA VAL A 90 -10.75 6.83 1.69
C VAL A 90 -11.44 5.88 2.65
N GLU A 91 -10.68 5.04 3.33
CA GLU A 91 -11.18 4.10 4.33
C GLU A 91 -11.22 4.77 5.71
N LEU A 92 -12.39 4.72 6.34
CA LEU A 92 -12.65 5.25 7.67
C LEU A 92 -13.17 4.12 8.57
N VAL A 93 -13.09 4.32 9.89
CA VAL A 93 -13.58 3.30 10.84
C VAL A 93 -15.05 2.93 10.63
N SER A 94 -15.88 3.91 10.25
CA SER A 94 -17.33 3.71 10.07
C SER A 94 -17.75 3.37 8.63
N GLY A 95 -16.84 3.40 7.65
CA GLY A 95 -17.19 3.21 6.25
C GLY A 95 -16.11 3.73 5.30
N HIS A 96 -16.52 4.18 4.12
CA HIS A 96 -15.60 4.76 3.14
C HIS A 96 -16.18 6.03 2.54
N LEU A 97 -15.29 6.92 2.10
CA LEU A 97 -15.62 8.16 1.41
C LEU A 97 -15.15 8.09 -0.03
N GLN A 98 -16.04 8.37 -0.98
CA GLN A 98 -15.70 8.50 -2.40
C GLN A 98 -15.58 9.97 -2.78
N LEU A 99 -14.40 10.37 -3.23
CA LEU A 99 -14.10 11.74 -3.67
C LEU A 99 -13.90 11.76 -5.18
N THR A 100 -14.59 12.67 -5.84
CA THR A 100 -14.54 12.85 -7.31
C THR A 100 -14.27 14.31 -7.71
N GLN A 101 -14.18 15.22 -6.74
CA GLN A 101 -13.86 16.62 -7.04
C GLN A 101 -12.39 16.75 -7.44
N LYS A 102 -12.12 17.47 -8.53
CA LYS A 102 -10.77 17.60 -9.09
C LYS A 102 -9.74 18.13 -8.08
N TRP A 103 -10.15 19.06 -7.22
CA TRP A 103 -9.25 19.64 -6.22
C TRP A 103 -8.93 18.65 -5.08
N GLU A 104 -9.86 17.76 -4.73
CA GLU A 104 -9.62 16.68 -3.76
C GLU A 104 -8.67 15.65 -4.36
N ILE A 105 -8.89 15.26 -5.61
CA ILE A 105 -8.01 14.34 -6.33
C ILE A 105 -6.59 14.89 -6.39
N ALA A 106 -6.43 16.18 -6.72
CA ALA A 106 -5.13 16.85 -6.75
C ALA A 106 -4.45 16.84 -5.36
N LEU A 107 -5.22 17.13 -4.30
CA LEU A 107 -4.70 17.12 -2.93
C LEU A 107 -4.18 15.72 -2.53
N TYR A 108 -4.95 14.66 -2.80
CA TYR A 108 -4.50 13.29 -2.49
C TYR A 108 -3.34 12.84 -3.38
N ALA A 109 -3.28 13.30 -4.64
CA ALA A 109 -2.14 13.06 -5.51
C ALA A 109 -0.85 13.68 -4.97
N GLU A 110 -0.90 14.93 -4.48
CA GLU A 110 0.23 15.60 -3.83
C GLU A 110 0.68 14.86 -2.57
N ARG A 111 -0.27 14.36 -1.76
CA ARG A 111 0.02 13.54 -0.58
C ARG A 111 0.71 12.24 -0.97
N PHE A 112 0.17 11.52 -1.95
CA PHE A 112 0.75 10.28 -2.44
C PHE A 112 2.18 10.50 -2.94
N ALA A 113 2.41 11.56 -3.74
CA ALA A 113 3.73 11.90 -4.25
C ALA A 113 4.72 12.23 -3.12
N ALA A 114 4.29 12.99 -2.11
CA ALA A 114 5.12 13.32 -0.96
C ALA A 114 5.52 12.08 -0.14
N LEU A 115 4.60 11.13 0.04
CA LEU A 115 4.86 9.85 0.70
C LEU A 115 5.78 8.95 -0.15
N ALA A 116 5.56 8.92 -1.48
CA ALA A 116 6.40 8.17 -2.41
C ALA A 116 7.87 8.63 -2.36
N ASN A 117 8.10 9.94 -2.25
CA ASN A 117 9.44 10.52 -2.19
C ASN A 117 10.25 10.08 -0.96
N ILE A 118 9.59 9.67 0.13
CA ILE A 118 10.26 9.20 1.35
C ILE A 118 10.21 7.67 1.48
N ALA A 119 9.61 6.98 0.52
CA ALA A 119 9.55 5.53 0.49
C ALA A 119 10.82 4.94 -0.13
N VAL A 120 11.14 3.71 0.29
CA VAL A 120 12.18 2.87 -0.31
C VAL A 120 11.54 1.78 -1.16
N TYR A 121 12.18 1.41 -2.25
CA TYR A 121 11.63 0.49 -3.26
C TYR A 121 12.56 -0.68 -3.56
N GLY A 122 12.05 -1.65 -4.32
CA GLY A 122 12.83 -2.74 -4.89
C GLY A 122 13.59 -3.55 -3.83
N PRO A 123 14.93 -3.75 -3.96
CA PRO A 123 15.69 -4.55 -3.00
C PRO A 123 15.62 -4.05 -1.55
N GLN A 124 15.49 -2.74 -1.32
CA GLN A 124 15.45 -2.18 0.03
C GLN A 124 14.11 -2.46 0.71
N ALA A 125 13.00 -2.25 -0.02
CA ALA A 125 11.66 -2.64 0.43
C ALA A 125 11.60 -4.13 0.80
N ARG A 126 12.13 -5.00 -0.07
CA ARG A 126 12.18 -6.45 0.19
C ARG A 126 12.97 -6.81 1.44
N ARG A 127 14.09 -6.15 1.70
CA ARG A 127 14.86 -6.36 2.95
C ARG A 127 14.06 -5.97 4.19
N MET A 128 13.28 -4.89 4.14
CA MET A 128 12.44 -4.47 5.27
C MET A 128 11.30 -5.46 5.53
N ILE A 129 10.65 -5.95 4.48
CA ILE A 129 9.61 -6.99 4.60
C ILE A 129 10.19 -8.27 5.21
N ALA A 130 11.34 -8.73 4.71
CA ALA A 130 12.02 -9.91 5.25
C ALA A 130 12.45 -9.71 6.72
N ALA A 131 12.94 -8.52 7.07
CA ALA A 131 13.30 -8.19 8.46
C ALA A 131 12.09 -8.23 9.41
N ALA A 132 10.91 -7.77 8.95
CA ALA A 132 9.68 -7.83 9.74
C ALA A 132 9.24 -9.28 10.04
N ARG A 133 9.49 -10.23 9.13
CA ARG A 133 9.25 -11.67 9.37
C ARG A 133 10.17 -12.27 10.43
N GLY A 134 11.43 -11.82 10.45
CA GLY A 134 12.45 -12.29 11.39
C GLY A 134 12.39 -11.67 12.78
N ALA A 135 11.57 -10.64 12.98
CA ALA A 135 11.38 -10.01 14.28
C ALA A 135 10.67 -10.97 15.25
N LYS A 136 11.25 -11.16 16.44
CA LYS A 136 10.69 -11.90 17.57
C LYS A 136 9.92 -10.96 18.49
#